data_AF-A0A920RTI5-F1
#
_entry.id   AF-A0A920RTI5-F1
#
_cell.length_a   1.000
_cell.length_b   1.000
_cell.length_c   1.000
_cell.angle_alpha   90.00
_cell.angle_beta   90.00
_cell.angle_gamma   90.00
#
_symmetry.space_group_name_H-M   'P 1'
#
loop_
_entity.id
_entity.type
_entity.pdbx_description
1 polymer ?
#
loop_
_entity_poly.entity_id
_entity_poly.type
_entity_poly.pdbx_seq_one_letter_code
_entity_poly.pdbx_strand_id
1 'polypeptide(L)'
;MVKVAPTADRRSFLRRLTYNLTGLPPTPAELRDFEADRSPVAFDRVVDRLLSSARYGERWGRHWLDISRYADSNGLDENRAYVNAFHFRDYVIDAFNRDIPFDEFIRSLIAGDLLPEPERPRGISDGDWQGHLASLTADRIRATGFLSLGPKGLREVDPVKMEMDIIDDQISTVGEGPAGADTGMCKVSRPQVRPDHHGGLLRAGRHLQEHSDDEPDR
;
A
#
# COMPACT_ATOMS: atom_id res chain seq x y z
N MET A 1 -34.44 -14.11 12.22
CA MET A 1 -33.43 -14.35 13.26
C MET A 1 -32.22 -15.01 12.59
N VAL A 2 -31.14 -14.27 12.33
CA VAL A 2 -29.94 -14.82 11.67
C VAL A 2 -29.20 -15.69 12.69
N LYS A 3 -29.04 -16.97 12.40
CA LYS A 3 -28.35 -17.94 13.26
C LYS A 3 -26.84 -17.78 13.03
N VAL A 4 -26.07 -17.59 14.10
CA VAL A 4 -24.61 -17.48 14.01
C VAL A 4 -24.05 -18.78 13.44
N ALA A 5 -23.15 -18.68 12.46
CA ALA A 5 -22.53 -19.84 11.84
C ALA A 5 -21.66 -20.59 12.86
N PRO A 6 -21.58 -21.93 12.78
CA PRO A 6 -20.69 -22.71 13.64
C PRO A 6 -19.23 -22.30 13.42
N THR A 7 -18.42 -22.38 14.47
CA THR A 7 -16.98 -22.11 14.41
C THR A 7 -16.33 -23.00 13.35
N ALA A 8 -15.55 -22.40 12.45
CA ALA A 8 -14.86 -23.12 11.39
C ALA A 8 -13.81 -24.08 11.99
N ASP A 9 -13.66 -25.27 11.37
CA ASP A 9 -12.52 -26.14 11.66
C ASP A 9 -11.19 -25.44 11.28
N ARG A 10 -10.06 -25.87 11.88
CA ARG A 10 -8.75 -25.21 11.70
C ARG A 10 -8.34 -25.11 10.24
N ARG A 11 -8.62 -26.13 9.44
CA ARG A 11 -8.30 -26.16 8.02
C ARG A 11 -9.13 -25.14 7.24
N SER A 12 -10.43 -25.11 7.48
CA SER A 12 -11.34 -24.13 6.90
C SER A 12 -10.97 -22.71 7.32
N PHE A 13 -10.58 -22.51 8.59
CA PHE A 13 -10.10 -21.23 9.10
C PHE A 13 -8.87 -20.76 8.32
N LEU A 14 -7.80 -21.56 8.29
CA LEU A 14 -6.55 -21.16 7.63
C LEU A 14 -6.79 -20.89 6.14
N ARG A 15 -7.51 -21.78 5.46
CA ARG A 15 -7.82 -21.63 4.04
C ARG A 15 -8.56 -20.32 3.76
N ARG A 16 -9.63 -20.03 4.51
CA ARG A 16 -10.40 -18.79 4.33
C ARG A 16 -9.55 -17.56 4.61
N LEU A 17 -8.77 -17.59 5.69
CA LEU A 17 -7.93 -16.47 6.09
C LEU A 17 -6.85 -16.17 5.04
N THR A 18 -6.14 -17.18 4.54
CA THR A 18 -5.12 -16.99 3.49
C THR A 18 -5.75 -16.46 2.21
N TYR A 19 -6.87 -17.01 1.75
CA TYR A 19 -7.55 -16.48 0.57
C TYR A 19 -8.02 -15.03 0.74
N ASN A 20 -8.55 -14.69 1.91
CA ASN A 20 -9.03 -13.33 2.16
C ASN A 20 -7.89 -12.32 2.22
N LEU A 21 -6.79 -12.66 2.91
CA LEU A 21 -5.70 -11.72 3.17
C LEU A 21 -4.68 -11.65 2.03
N THR A 22 -4.41 -12.74 1.33
CA THR A 22 -3.36 -12.79 0.29
C THR A 22 -3.89 -13.19 -1.09
N GLY A 23 -5.14 -13.62 -1.20
CA GLY A 23 -5.71 -14.13 -2.46
C GLY A 23 -5.23 -15.54 -2.85
N LEU A 24 -4.38 -16.18 -2.04
CA LEU A 24 -3.75 -17.45 -2.36
C LEU A 24 -4.17 -18.56 -1.38
N PRO A 25 -4.15 -19.85 -1.79
CA PRO A 25 -4.32 -20.95 -0.87
C PRO A 25 -3.10 -21.10 0.07
N PRO A 26 -3.28 -21.62 1.30
CA PRO A 26 -2.16 -22.03 2.12
C PRO A 26 -1.43 -23.22 1.48
N THR A 27 -0.11 -23.31 1.70
CA THR A 27 0.68 -24.46 1.29
C THR A 27 0.35 -25.69 2.15
N PRO A 28 0.60 -26.92 1.65
CA PRO A 28 0.42 -28.14 2.45
C PRO A 28 1.25 -28.16 3.74
N ALA A 29 2.42 -27.53 3.74
CA ALA A 29 3.28 -27.43 4.93
C ALA A 29 2.66 -26.51 5.99
N GLU A 30 2.30 -25.28 5.62
CA GLU A 30 1.66 -24.33 6.53
C GLU A 30 0.39 -24.88 7.16
N LEU A 31 -0.38 -25.67 6.41
CA LEU A 31 -1.58 -26.31 6.91
C LEU A 31 -1.29 -27.39 7.95
N ARG A 32 -0.32 -28.29 7.69
CA ARG A 32 0.09 -29.30 8.67
C ARG A 32 0.64 -28.67 9.94
N ASP A 33 1.49 -27.65 9.78
CA ASP A 33 2.11 -26.95 10.91
C ASP A 33 1.05 -26.26 11.77
N PHE A 34 0.07 -25.60 11.13
CA PHE A 34 -1.04 -24.99 11.84
C PHE A 34 -1.99 -26.00 12.48
N GLU A 35 -2.23 -27.17 11.88
CA GLU A 35 -3.05 -28.23 12.48
C GLU A 35 -2.38 -28.86 13.72
N ALA A 36 -1.04 -28.94 13.69
CA ALA A 36 -0.22 -29.45 14.79
C ALA A 36 -0.03 -28.43 15.93
N ASP A 37 0.00 -27.13 15.64
CA ASP A 37 0.20 -26.08 16.65
C ASP A 37 -1.04 -25.88 17.53
N ARG A 38 -1.00 -26.46 18.75
CA ARG A 38 -2.04 -26.32 19.77
C ARG A 38 -1.78 -25.18 20.77
N SER A 39 -0.77 -24.34 20.52
CA SER A 39 -0.50 -23.21 21.40
C SER A 39 -1.65 -22.19 21.36
N PRO A 40 -1.87 -21.44 22.46
CA PRO A 40 -2.91 -20.41 22.50
C PRO A 40 -2.65 -19.26 21.51
N VAL A 41 -1.42 -19.12 21.01
CA VAL A 41 -1.00 -18.05 20.09
C VAL A 41 -0.92 -18.50 18.61
N ALA A 42 -1.32 -19.74 18.31
CA ALA A 42 -1.22 -20.28 16.95
C ALA A 42 -1.99 -19.44 15.91
N PHE A 43 -3.17 -18.92 16.29
CA PHE A 43 -4.01 -18.08 15.44
C PHE A 43 -3.35 -16.73 15.17
N ASP A 44 -2.91 -16.03 16.22
CA ASP A 44 -2.23 -14.73 16.12
C ASP A 44 -0.99 -14.83 15.23
N ARG A 45 -0.16 -15.87 15.41
CA ARG A 45 1.03 -16.08 14.59
C ARG A 45 0.71 -16.22 13.10
N VAL A 46 -0.39 -16.89 12.76
CA VAL A 46 -0.83 -17.01 11.36
C VAL A 46 -1.29 -15.67 10.84
N VAL A 47 -2.09 -14.92 11.61
CA VAL A 47 -2.58 -13.60 11.21
C VAL A 47 -1.40 -12.66 10.97
N ASP A 48 -0.48 -12.54 11.93
CA ASP A 48 0.71 -11.67 11.84
C ASP A 48 1.54 -12.01 10.61
N ARG A 49 1.78 -13.31 10.36
CA ARG A 49 2.53 -13.78 9.18
C ARG A 49 1.84 -13.40 7.87
N LEU A 50 0.52 -13.49 7.79
CA LEU A 50 -0.24 -13.14 6.59
C LEU A 50 -0.27 -11.61 6.38
N LEU A 51 -0.44 -10.83 7.45
CA LEU A 51 -0.42 -9.36 7.41
C LEU A 51 0.98 -8.79 7.11
N SER A 52 2.04 -9.53 7.41
CA SER A 52 3.43 -9.19 7.05
C SER A 52 3.83 -9.62 5.65
N SER A 53 2.98 -10.36 4.93
CA SER A 53 3.29 -10.83 3.57
C SER A 53 3.13 -9.70 2.55
N ALA A 54 4.06 -9.57 1.61
CA ALA A 54 3.91 -8.64 0.48
C ALA A 54 2.62 -8.88 -0.35
N ARG A 55 2.12 -10.12 -0.34
CA ARG A 55 0.86 -10.51 -1.00
C ARG A 55 -0.36 -9.83 -0.38
N TYR A 56 -0.27 -9.37 0.87
CA TYR A 56 -1.31 -8.57 1.49
C TYR A 56 -1.54 -7.26 0.73
N GLY A 57 -0.47 -6.50 0.49
CA GLY A 57 -0.54 -5.25 -0.26
C GLY A 57 -0.98 -5.46 -1.72
N GLU A 58 -0.55 -6.55 -2.36
CA GLU A 58 -1.04 -6.89 -3.71
C GLU A 58 -2.55 -7.16 -3.72
N ARG A 59 -3.06 -7.92 -2.73
CA ARG A 59 -4.46 -8.30 -2.63
C ARG A 59 -5.36 -7.10 -2.36
N TRP A 60 -5.01 -6.29 -1.36
CA TRP A 60 -5.82 -5.13 -0.95
C TRP A 60 -5.60 -3.93 -1.84
N GLY A 61 -4.37 -3.72 -2.33
CA GLY A 61 -4.05 -2.70 -3.30
C GLY A 61 -4.86 -2.86 -4.59
N ARG A 62 -5.11 -4.09 -5.06
CA ARG A 62 -6.00 -4.33 -6.20
C ARG A 62 -7.40 -3.74 -5.99
N HIS A 63 -8.03 -4.00 -4.85
CA HIS A 63 -9.36 -3.46 -4.55
C HIS A 63 -9.35 -1.93 -4.54
N TRP A 64 -8.27 -1.34 -4.05
CA TRP A 64 -8.09 0.11 -4.02
C TRP A 64 -7.83 0.70 -5.42
N LEU A 65 -7.13 -0.03 -6.28
CA LEU A 65 -6.89 0.38 -7.67
C LEU A 65 -8.16 0.31 -8.51
N ASP A 66 -9.01 -0.68 -8.26
CA ASP A 66 -10.33 -0.82 -8.92
C ASP A 66 -11.21 0.42 -8.65
N ILE A 67 -11.28 0.90 -7.40
CA ILE A 67 -12.03 2.12 -7.05
C ILE A 67 -11.35 3.42 -7.50
N SER A 68 -10.03 3.39 -7.70
CA SER A 68 -9.26 4.54 -8.21
C SER A 68 -9.31 4.67 -9.72
N ARG A 69 -10.09 3.81 -10.40
CA ARG A 69 -10.19 3.75 -11.86
C ARG A 69 -8.82 3.55 -12.52
N TYR A 70 -7.94 2.80 -11.84
CA TYR A 70 -6.63 2.49 -12.37
C TYR A 70 -6.75 1.69 -13.65
N ALA A 71 -6.07 2.16 -14.69
CA ALA A 71 -5.84 1.43 -15.91
C ALA A 71 -4.48 1.84 -16.48
N ASP A 72 -3.87 0.93 -17.26
CA ASP A 72 -2.65 1.24 -18.00
C ASP A 72 -2.91 2.13 -19.24
N SER A 73 -4.16 2.57 -19.44
CA SER A 73 -4.58 3.47 -20.51
C SER A 73 -5.80 4.31 -20.12
N ASN A 74 -6.14 5.33 -20.92
CA ASN A 74 -7.27 6.23 -20.68
C ASN A 74 -8.64 5.65 -21.06
N GLY A 75 -8.73 4.59 -21.87
CA GLY A 75 -9.96 3.80 -22.07
C GLY A 75 -11.17 4.49 -22.71
N LEU A 76 -11.07 5.73 -23.22
CA LEU A 76 -12.15 6.43 -23.92
C LEU A 76 -12.02 6.34 -25.45
N ASP A 77 -12.09 7.49 -26.13
CA ASP A 77 -12.21 7.65 -27.58
C ASP A 77 -10.94 7.24 -28.34
N GLU A 78 -9.78 7.68 -27.85
CA GLU A 78 -8.47 7.18 -28.23
C GLU A 78 -7.89 6.41 -27.06
N ASN A 79 -7.61 5.12 -27.23
CA ASN A 79 -6.98 4.31 -26.18
C ASN A 79 -5.46 4.53 -26.15
N ARG A 80 -5.00 5.55 -25.39
CA ARG A 80 -3.57 5.83 -25.18
C ARG A 80 -3.07 5.23 -23.89
N ALA A 81 -1.90 4.61 -23.96
CA ALA A 81 -1.23 4.04 -22.80
C ALA A 81 -0.70 5.12 -21.85
N TYR A 82 -0.91 4.92 -20.55
CA TYR A 82 -0.24 5.65 -19.49
C TYR A 82 1.06 4.94 -19.15
N VAL A 83 2.14 5.31 -19.86
CA VAL A 83 3.47 4.68 -19.73
C VAL A 83 3.97 4.62 -18.28
N ASN A 84 3.57 5.59 -17.45
CA ASN A 84 3.99 5.74 -16.07
C ASN A 84 2.91 5.35 -15.03
N ALA A 85 1.76 4.78 -15.45
CA ALA A 85 0.66 4.45 -14.53
C ALA A 85 1.10 3.50 -13.42
N PHE A 86 1.96 2.53 -13.74
CA PHE A 86 2.44 1.52 -12.79
C PHE A 86 3.07 2.09 -11.53
N HIS A 87 3.61 3.31 -11.59
CA HIS A 87 4.16 3.97 -10.39
C HIS A 87 3.09 4.24 -9.32
N PHE A 88 1.87 4.61 -9.72
CA PHE A 88 0.75 4.78 -8.80
C PHE A 88 0.31 3.42 -8.24
N ARG A 89 0.20 2.39 -9.08
CA ARG A 89 -0.09 1.01 -8.65
C ARG A 89 0.89 0.54 -7.57
N ASP A 90 2.17 0.70 -7.84
CA ASP A 90 3.23 0.26 -6.93
C ASP A 90 3.19 1.05 -5.62
N TYR A 91 2.94 2.38 -5.68
CA TYR A 91 2.72 3.19 -4.48
C TYR A 91 1.56 2.67 -3.60
N VAL A 92 0.41 2.36 -4.21
CA VAL A 92 -0.75 1.84 -3.47
C VAL A 92 -0.39 0.52 -2.79
N ILE A 93 0.20 -0.43 -3.52
CA ILE A 93 0.63 -1.74 -2.97
C ILE A 93 1.61 -1.54 -1.80
N ASP A 94 2.60 -0.66 -1.97
CA ASP A 94 3.61 -0.36 -0.96
C ASP A 94 3.02 0.34 0.28
N ALA A 95 2.01 1.20 0.09
CA ALA A 95 1.31 1.86 1.19
C ALA A 95 0.60 0.83 2.11
N PHE A 96 -0.08 -0.16 1.54
CA PHE A 96 -0.70 -1.25 2.29
C PHE A 96 0.34 -2.14 2.99
N ASN A 97 1.44 -2.44 2.32
CA ASN A 97 2.50 -3.27 2.91
C ASN A 97 3.18 -2.56 4.09
N ARG A 98 3.40 -1.24 3.98
CA ARG A 98 3.99 -0.40 5.02
C ARG A 98 3.03 -0.01 6.15
N ASP A 99 1.73 -0.30 6.00
CA ASP A 99 0.70 0.07 6.99
C ASP A 99 0.64 1.59 7.21
N ILE A 100 0.66 2.36 6.12
CA ILE A 100 0.57 3.83 6.17
C ILE A 100 -0.77 4.22 6.81
N PRO A 101 -0.79 5.16 7.78
CA PRO A 101 -2.02 5.66 8.38
C PRO A 101 -3.01 6.15 7.33
N PHE A 102 -4.31 5.89 7.54
CA PHE A 102 -5.33 6.19 6.54
C PHE A 102 -5.37 7.66 6.15
N ASP A 103 -5.27 8.56 7.12
CA ASP A 103 -5.26 10.00 6.88
C ASP A 103 -4.02 10.45 6.08
N GLU A 104 -2.85 9.85 6.31
CA GLU A 104 -1.63 10.14 5.56
C GLU A 104 -1.72 9.62 4.13
N PHE A 105 -2.26 8.42 3.94
CA PHE A 105 -2.48 7.85 2.62
C PHE A 105 -3.43 8.73 1.80
N ILE A 106 -4.63 9.03 2.30
CA ILE A 106 -5.59 9.89 1.59
C ILE A 106 -5.00 11.29 1.30
N ARG A 107 -4.29 11.88 2.27
CA ARG A 107 -3.61 13.17 2.07
C ARG A 107 -2.57 13.10 0.96
N SER A 108 -1.83 12.00 0.85
CA SER A 108 -0.84 11.79 -0.21
C SER A 108 -1.49 11.67 -1.58
N LEU A 109 -2.66 11.02 -1.68
CA LEU A 109 -3.39 10.90 -2.96
C LEU A 109 -3.89 12.24 -3.49
N ILE A 110 -4.40 13.10 -2.60
CA ILE A 110 -5.06 14.36 -2.97
C ILE A 110 -4.05 15.51 -3.11
N ALA A 111 -3.03 15.55 -2.25
CA ALA A 111 -2.16 16.71 -2.11
C ALA A 111 -0.68 16.36 -1.98
N GLY A 112 -0.25 15.15 -2.35
CA GLY A 112 1.12 14.67 -2.16
C GLY A 112 2.18 15.65 -2.69
N ASP A 113 1.97 16.19 -3.88
CA ASP A 113 2.83 17.18 -4.54
C ASP A 113 2.82 18.57 -3.87
N LEU A 114 1.78 18.88 -3.09
CA LEU A 114 1.61 20.14 -2.38
C LEU A 114 2.07 20.08 -0.92
N LEU A 115 2.42 18.89 -0.40
CA LEU A 115 2.84 18.75 0.99
C LEU A 115 4.23 19.35 1.21
N PRO A 116 4.42 20.18 2.26
CA PRO A 116 5.72 20.74 2.57
C PRO A 116 6.71 19.63 2.95
N GLU A 117 7.99 19.94 2.78
CA GLU A 117 9.05 19.08 3.31
C GLU A 117 8.93 19.00 4.84
N PRO A 118 8.95 17.79 5.42
CA PRO A 118 8.93 17.63 6.86
C PRO A 118 10.21 18.20 7.49
N GLU A 119 10.13 18.58 8.77
CA GLU A 119 11.32 18.97 9.52
C GLU A 119 12.24 17.75 9.74
N ARG A 120 13.55 17.95 9.59
CA ARG A 120 14.54 16.91 9.87
C ARG A 120 14.54 16.56 11.37
N PRO A 121 14.33 15.28 11.75
CA PRO A 121 14.45 14.85 13.13
C PRO A 121 15.87 15.03 13.69
N ARG A 122 15.96 15.36 14.98
CA ARG A 122 17.24 15.47 15.67
C ARG A 122 17.97 14.12 15.71
N GLY A 123 19.28 14.14 15.46
CA GLY A 123 20.14 12.95 15.54
C GLY A 123 20.30 12.14 14.24
N ILE A 124 19.68 12.57 13.13
CA ILE A 124 19.86 11.95 11.80
C ILE A 124 20.91 12.75 11.02
N SER A 125 21.80 12.09 10.29
CA SER A 125 22.78 12.79 9.44
C SER A 125 22.11 13.51 8.26
N ASP A 126 22.75 14.55 7.72
CA ASP A 126 22.19 15.26 6.56
C ASP A 126 22.04 14.34 5.32
N GLY A 127 22.97 13.39 5.14
CA GLY A 127 22.93 12.43 4.05
C GLY A 127 21.75 11.45 4.17
N ASP A 128 21.56 10.85 5.35
CA ASP A 128 20.44 9.93 5.59
C ASP A 128 19.10 10.65 5.45
N TRP A 129 19.03 11.90 5.92
CA TRP A 129 17.84 12.73 5.79
C TRP A 129 17.51 13.05 4.33
N GLN A 130 18.50 13.42 3.53
CA GLN A 130 18.29 13.73 2.11
C GLN A 130 17.81 12.51 1.34
N GLY A 131 18.35 11.32 1.64
CA GLY A 131 17.88 10.06 1.06
C GLY A 131 16.43 9.75 1.43
N HIS A 132 16.07 9.92 2.71
CA HIS A 132 14.70 9.75 3.18
C HIS A 132 13.72 10.72 2.51
N LEU A 133 14.09 12.02 2.46
CA LEU A 133 13.27 13.06 1.85
C LEU A 133 13.05 12.79 0.35
N ALA A 134 14.08 12.38 -0.38
CA ALA A 134 13.96 12.01 -1.78
C ALA A 134 12.98 10.84 -2.00
N SER A 135 13.04 9.80 -1.15
CA SER A 135 12.10 8.69 -1.20
C SER A 135 10.66 9.12 -0.89
N LEU A 136 10.48 9.99 0.10
CA LEU A 136 9.16 10.50 0.50
C LEU A 136 8.54 11.37 -0.61
N THR A 137 9.33 12.25 -1.22
CA THR A 137 8.89 13.09 -2.34
C THR A 137 8.52 12.23 -3.55
N ALA A 138 9.31 11.19 -3.86
CA ALA A 138 8.97 10.25 -4.92
C ALA A 138 7.64 9.53 -4.64
N ASP A 139 7.43 9.05 -3.40
CA ASP A 139 6.16 8.44 -3.00
C ASP A 139 4.96 9.38 -3.17
N ARG A 140 5.12 10.63 -2.73
CA ARG A 140 4.10 11.67 -2.84
C ARG A 140 3.73 11.99 -4.29
N ILE A 141 4.72 12.08 -5.20
CA ILE A 141 4.47 12.28 -6.63
C ILE A 141 3.80 11.05 -7.26
N ARG A 142 4.16 9.84 -6.82
CA ARG A 142 3.50 8.62 -7.31
C ARG A 142 2.05 8.54 -6.83
N ALA A 143 1.78 8.97 -5.60
CA ALA A 143 0.45 9.00 -5.01
C ALA A 143 -0.53 9.90 -5.76
N THR A 144 -0.09 11.06 -6.25
CA THR A 144 -0.92 12.00 -7.03
C THR A 144 -1.29 11.49 -8.43
N GLY A 145 -0.77 10.32 -8.81
CA GLY A 145 -1.32 9.52 -9.90
C GLY A 145 -2.82 9.26 -9.75
N PHE A 146 -3.35 9.25 -8.52
CA PHE A 146 -4.77 9.15 -8.22
C PHE A 146 -5.64 10.21 -8.93
N LEU A 147 -5.18 11.46 -8.99
CA LEU A 147 -5.91 12.54 -9.67
C LEU A 147 -5.54 12.63 -11.16
N SER A 148 -4.40 12.06 -11.55
CA SER A 148 -3.87 12.18 -12.92
C SER A 148 -4.37 11.10 -13.86
N LEU A 149 -4.61 9.90 -13.33
CA LEU A 149 -5.13 8.75 -14.07
C LEU A 149 -6.65 8.81 -14.15
N GLY A 150 -7.21 8.16 -15.17
CA GLY A 150 -8.65 8.12 -15.41
C GLY A 150 -9.00 8.22 -16.89
N PRO A 151 -10.29 8.23 -17.22
CA PRO A 151 -10.75 8.44 -18.57
C PRO A 151 -10.48 9.87 -19.02
N LYS A 152 -9.89 10.02 -20.22
CA LYS A 152 -9.66 11.33 -20.86
C LYS A 152 -10.08 11.29 -22.31
N GLY A 153 -11.03 12.15 -22.70
CA GLY A 153 -11.47 12.33 -24.08
C GLY A 153 -10.44 13.12 -24.85
N LEU A 154 -9.61 12.45 -25.66
CA LEU A 154 -8.48 13.09 -26.35
C LEU A 154 -8.87 13.74 -27.67
N ARG A 155 -10.06 13.44 -28.19
CA ARG A 155 -10.63 14.05 -29.40
C ARG A 155 -11.58 15.20 -29.08
N GLU A 156 -11.76 15.55 -27.81
CA GLU A 156 -12.56 16.71 -27.44
C GLU A 156 -11.88 17.98 -27.98
N VAL A 157 -12.65 18.77 -28.73
CA VAL A 157 -12.14 19.96 -29.43
C VAL A 157 -12.30 21.20 -28.56
N ASP A 158 -13.30 21.20 -27.67
CA ASP A 158 -13.52 22.28 -26.71
C ASP A 158 -12.63 22.09 -25.47
N PRO A 159 -11.60 22.93 -25.26
CA PRO A 159 -10.69 22.79 -24.13
C PRO A 159 -11.38 23.01 -22.78
N VAL A 160 -12.42 23.86 -22.74
CA VAL A 160 -13.16 24.13 -21.49
C VAL A 160 -13.97 22.90 -21.11
N LYS A 161 -14.63 22.27 -22.09
CA LYS A 161 -15.33 21.01 -21.85
C LYS A 161 -14.39 19.91 -21.37
N MET A 162 -13.23 19.73 -22.02
CA MET A 162 -12.25 18.73 -21.61
C MET A 162 -11.76 18.95 -20.17
N GLU A 163 -11.48 20.20 -19.81
CA GLU A 163 -11.09 20.55 -18.43
C GLU A 163 -12.21 20.25 -17.43
N MET A 164 -13.46 20.63 -17.75
CA MET A 164 -14.62 20.34 -16.90
C MET A 164 -14.86 18.84 -16.73
N ASP A 165 -14.72 18.04 -17.79
CA ASP A 165 -14.88 16.58 -17.73
C ASP A 165 -13.79 15.94 -16.84
N ILE A 166 -12.53 16.44 -16.90
CA ILE A 166 -11.45 15.99 -16.01
C ILE A 166 -11.74 16.36 -14.55
N ILE A 167 -12.21 17.59 -14.30
CA ILE A 167 -12.53 18.07 -12.96
C ILE A 167 -13.69 17.26 -12.36
N ASP A 168 -14.76 17.01 -13.14
CA ASP A 168 -15.91 16.22 -12.70
C ASP A 168 -15.52 14.79 -12.33
N ASP A 169 -14.68 14.15 -13.17
CA ASP A 169 -14.12 12.84 -12.91
C ASP A 169 -13.28 12.79 -11.62
N GLN A 170 -12.42 13.79 -11.40
CA GLN A 170 -11.64 13.92 -10.16
C GLN A 170 -12.55 14.11 -8.93
N ILE A 171 -13.60 14.94 -9.02
CA ILE A 171 -14.56 15.18 -7.94
C ILE A 171 -15.33 13.90 -7.59
N SER A 172 -15.86 13.18 -8.59
CA SER A 172 -16.58 11.92 -8.38
C SER A 172 -15.66 10.88 -7.71
N THR A 173 -14.41 10.78 -8.16
CA THR A 173 -13.44 9.82 -7.61
C THR A 173 -13.10 10.08 -6.15
N VAL A 174 -12.87 11.35 -5.81
CA VAL A 174 -12.59 11.77 -4.44
C VAL A 174 -13.83 11.57 -3.56
N GLY A 175 -15.03 11.81 -4.10
CA GLY A 175 -16.30 11.69 -3.38
C GLY A 175 -16.76 10.25 -3.16
N GLU A 176 -16.53 9.35 -4.12
CA GLU A 176 -17.05 7.97 -4.12
C GLU A 176 -16.02 6.93 -3.66
N GLY A 177 -14.73 7.13 -3.97
CA GLY A 177 -13.69 6.12 -3.75
C GLY A 177 -13.42 5.79 -2.27
N PRO A 178 -13.03 6.77 -1.43
CA PRO A 178 -12.60 6.49 -0.06
C PRO A 178 -13.69 5.89 0.85
N ALA A 179 -14.96 6.23 0.62
CA ALA A 179 -16.08 5.76 1.44
C ALA A 179 -16.35 4.25 1.31
N GLY A 180 -15.96 3.62 0.19
CA GLY A 180 -16.11 2.19 -0.04
C GLY A 180 -14.95 1.32 0.47
N ALA A 181 -13.81 1.92 0.80
CA ALA A 181 -12.53 1.20 0.89
C ALA A 181 -11.95 1.03 2.32
N ASP A 182 -12.54 1.70 3.31
CA ASP A 182 -12.02 1.83 4.69
C ASP A 182 -11.72 0.46 5.35
N THR A 183 -12.52 -0.56 5.04
CA THR A 183 -12.48 -1.88 5.69
C THR A 183 -11.16 -2.67 5.54
N GLY A 184 -10.28 -2.30 4.60
CA GLY A 184 -9.04 -3.05 4.30
C GLY A 184 -7.73 -2.33 4.65
N MET A 185 -7.79 -1.02 4.91
CA MET A 185 -6.58 -0.20 5.07
C MET A 185 -5.97 -0.28 6.45
N CYS A 186 -6.80 -0.43 7.49
CA CYS A 186 -6.29 -0.59 8.84
C CYS A 186 -5.92 -2.05 9.06
N LYS A 187 -4.63 -2.39 9.07
CA LYS A 187 -4.21 -3.57 9.83
C LYS A 187 -4.67 -3.31 11.26
N VAL A 188 -5.44 -4.22 11.86
CA VAL A 188 -5.72 -4.16 13.30
C VAL A 188 -4.42 -4.55 14.01
N SER A 189 -3.43 -3.67 13.93
CA SER A 189 -2.28 -3.67 14.81
C SER A 189 -2.80 -3.24 16.17
N ARG A 190 -2.46 -4.01 17.22
CA ARG A 190 -2.64 -3.58 18.62
C ARG A 190 -2.24 -2.11 18.73
N PRO A 191 -2.87 -1.28 19.58
CA PRO A 191 -2.49 0.12 19.70
C PRO A 191 -0.98 0.17 19.87
N GLN A 192 -0.28 0.62 18.82
CA GLN A 192 1.08 1.08 19.01
C GLN A 192 0.87 2.23 19.97
N VAL A 193 1.27 2.03 21.23
CA VAL A 193 1.62 3.15 22.09
C VAL A 193 2.50 4.01 21.21
N ARG A 194 2.01 5.19 20.81
CA ARG A 194 2.78 6.12 19.99
C ARG A 194 4.11 6.23 20.70
N PRO A 195 5.24 5.81 20.10
CA PRO A 195 6.50 6.29 20.58
C PRO A 195 6.44 7.78 20.29
N ASP A 196 6.42 8.57 21.35
CA ASP A 196 6.85 9.96 21.36
C ASP A 196 7.98 10.11 20.31
N HIS A 197 7.82 11.07 19.40
CA HIS A 197 8.52 11.26 18.11
C HIS A 197 10.06 11.09 18.10
N HIS A 198 10.57 9.92 18.46
CA HIS A 198 11.98 9.59 18.58
C HIS A 198 12.13 8.06 18.49
N GLY A 199 12.33 7.52 17.28
CA GLY A 199 12.82 6.15 17.12
C GLY A 199 12.12 5.32 16.05
N GLY A 200 12.10 5.78 14.81
CA GLY A 200 11.57 5.05 13.67
C GLY A 200 12.48 5.11 12.45
N LEU A 201 13.81 4.98 12.61
CA LEU A 201 14.74 4.97 11.46
C LEU A 201 15.68 3.77 11.37
N LEU A 202 15.54 2.77 12.24
CA LEU A 202 16.46 1.63 12.26
C LEU A 202 15.76 0.34 11.82
N ARG A 203 15.32 0.24 10.56
CA ARG A 203 15.01 -1.08 9.98
C ARG A 203 15.11 -1.25 8.45
N ALA A 204 15.62 -0.27 7.72
CA ALA A 204 15.93 -0.42 6.30
C ALA A 204 17.42 -0.08 6.08
N GLY A 205 18.29 -1.09 6.15
CA GLY A 205 19.73 -0.86 5.92
C GLY A 205 20.68 -1.95 6.41
N ARG A 206 20.23 -3.21 6.51
CA ARG A 206 21.14 -4.33 6.85
C ARG A 206 21.06 -5.43 5.80
N HIS A 207 21.45 -5.08 4.58
CA HIS A 207 21.94 -6.01 3.56
C HIS A 207 22.94 -5.23 2.72
N LEU A 208 24.20 -5.23 3.15
CA LEU A 208 25.41 -5.04 2.33
C LEU A 208 26.60 -4.97 3.29
N GLN A 209 27.13 -6.13 3.67
CA GLN A 209 28.55 -6.29 3.99
C GLN A 209 28.87 -7.78 4.03
N GLU A 210 29.61 -8.23 3.03
CA GLU A 210 30.63 -9.28 3.13
C GLU A 210 31.40 -9.31 1.80
N HIS A 211 32.33 -8.38 1.65
CA HIS A 211 33.59 -8.70 0.98
C HIS A 211 34.70 -8.13 1.84
N SER A 212 35.42 -9.06 2.45
CA SER A 212 36.57 -8.91 3.33
C SER A 212 37.69 -8.12 2.68
N ASP A 213 38.21 -7.16 3.44
CA ASP A 213 39.57 -6.65 3.33
C ASP A 213 40.57 -7.81 3.39
N ASP A 214 41.57 -7.78 2.51
CA ASP A 214 42.86 -8.40 2.75
C ASP A 214 43.94 -7.33 2.50
N GLU A 215 44.82 -7.22 3.49
CA GLU A 215 45.72 -6.11 3.84
C GLU A 215 46.90 -5.84 2.87
N PRO A 216 47.67 -4.76 3.09
CA PRO A 216 48.65 -4.19 2.16
C PRO A 216 50.09 -4.70 2.37
N ASP A 217 51.00 -4.09 1.60
CA ASP A 217 52.46 -3.95 1.78
C ASP A 217 53.34 -4.72 0.77
N ARG A 218 53.75 -4.00 -0.29
CA ARG A 218 55.14 -3.86 -0.80
C ARG A 218 55.20 -3.04 -2.09
#